data_AF-B7PQB0-F1
#
_entry.id   AF-B7PQB0-F1
#
_cell.length_a   1.000
_cell.length_b   1.000
_cell.length_c   1.000
_cell.angle_alpha   90.00
_cell.angle_beta   90.00
_cell.angle_gamma   90.00
#
_symmetry.space_group_name_H-M   'P 1'
#
loop_
_entity.id
_entity.type
_entity.pdbx_description
1 polymer ?
#
loop_
_entity_poly.entity_id
_entity_poly.type
_entity_poly.pdbx_seq_one_letter_code
_entity_poly.pdbx_strand_id
1 'polypeptide(L)'
;MEDSCAQLGAVENSESGIRRKVMMAPCGETTPKPGQVWYHSAGGIIVNRETGLCLESVTSEQKAAYVRSCTKGDNQVWRFQHYANANVKAERST
;
A
#
# COMPACT_ATOMS: atom_id res chain seq x y z
N MET A 1 -11.66 8.78 18.92
CA MET A 1 -10.47 8.59 18.06
C MET A 1 -10.89 9.03 16.69
N GLU A 2 -10.25 10.03 16.10
CA GLU A 2 -10.49 10.36 14.69
C GLU A 2 -9.87 9.25 13.86
N ASP A 3 -10.66 8.68 12.93
CA ASP A 3 -10.15 7.67 12.01
C ASP A 3 -9.12 8.32 11.08
N SER A 4 -7.91 7.75 11.05
CA SER A 4 -6.81 8.22 10.21
C SER A 4 -6.57 7.24 9.06
N CYS A 5 -6.49 7.78 7.86
CA CYS A 5 -6.33 7.05 6.61
C CYS A 5 -4.95 7.31 6.00
N ALA A 6 -4.37 6.28 5.40
CA ALA A 6 -3.16 6.42 4.58
C ALA A 6 -3.51 7.19 3.30
N GLN A 7 -2.84 8.30 3.05
CA GLN A 7 -3.08 9.21 1.93
C GLN A 7 -1.78 9.50 1.17
N LEU A 8 -1.90 9.70 -0.14
CA LEU A 8 -0.79 10.20 -0.95
C LEU A 8 -0.54 11.70 -0.72
N GLY A 9 0.72 12.05 -0.46
CA GLY A 9 1.21 13.42 -0.46
C GLY A 9 1.43 13.98 -1.87
N ALA A 10 2.21 15.05 -1.94
CA ALA A 10 2.59 15.72 -3.18
C ALA A 10 3.44 14.81 -4.09
N VAL A 11 3.42 15.14 -5.38
CA VAL A 11 4.29 14.51 -6.39
C VAL A 11 5.73 14.94 -6.16
N GLU A 12 6.63 13.97 -6.03
CA GLU A 12 8.07 14.15 -5.96
C GLU A 12 8.70 13.53 -7.22
N ASN A 13 9.49 14.32 -7.94
CA ASN A 13 10.32 13.79 -9.00
C ASN A 13 11.61 13.24 -8.38
N SER A 14 11.95 12.00 -8.71
CA SER A 14 13.21 11.37 -8.32
C SER A 14 13.91 10.78 -9.53
N GLU A 15 15.21 10.47 -9.43
CA GLU A 15 15.97 9.83 -10.51
C GLU A 15 15.35 8.51 -10.98
N SER A 16 14.63 7.83 -10.07
CA SER A 16 13.89 6.58 -10.32
C SER A 16 12.45 6.81 -10.82
N GLY A 17 12.12 8.03 -11.27
CA GLY A 17 10.80 8.44 -11.75
C GLY A 17 9.94 9.11 -10.68
N ILE A 18 8.63 9.20 -10.96
CA ILE A 18 7.65 9.82 -10.07
C ILE A 18 7.48 8.97 -8.80
N ARG A 19 7.53 9.61 -7.64
CA ARG A 19 7.12 9.02 -6.36
C ARG A 19 6.23 9.99 -5.58
N ARG A 20 5.43 9.47 -4.66
CA ARG A 20 4.66 10.27 -3.69
C ARG A 20 4.84 9.66 -2.31
N LYS A 21 5.10 10.48 -1.29
CA LYS A 21 5.17 10.01 0.10
C LYS A 21 3.79 9.60 0.59
N VAL A 22 3.71 8.52 1.38
CA VAL A 22 2.48 8.12 2.07
C VAL A 22 2.44 8.77 3.45
N MET A 23 1.32 9.41 3.77
CA MET A 23 1.11 10.16 5.01
C MET A 23 -0.18 9.72 5.69
N MET A 24 -0.28 9.90 7.00
CA MET A 24 -1.54 9.72 7.73
C MET A 24 -2.34 11.02 7.69
N ALA A 25 -3.62 10.94 7.32
CA ALA A 25 -4.52 12.10 7.22
C ALA A 25 -5.93 11.72 7.68
N PRO A 26 -6.79 12.68 8.08
CA PRO A 26 -8.17 12.38 8.42
C PRO A 26 -8.89 11.71 7.25
N CYS A 27 -9.56 10.60 7.53
CA CYS A 27 -10.37 9.89 6.55
C CYS A 27 -11.45 10.81 5.97
N GLY A 28 -11.83 10.59 4.71
CA GLY A 28 -13.07 11.17 4.19
C GLY A 28 -14.29 10.47 4.80
N GLU A 29 -15.19 11.22 5.43
CA GLU A 29 -16.30 10.64 6.22
C GLU A 29 -17.35 9.94 5.35
N THR A 30 -17.80 10.59 4.27
CA THR A 30 -18.82 10.04 3.35
C THR A 30 -18.21 9.45 2.09
N THR A 31 -17.11 10.05 1.62
CA THR A 31 -16.39 9.61 0.42
C THR A 31 -14.89 9.68 0.69
N PRO A 32 -14.09 8.67 0.29
CA PRO A 32 -12.65 8.71 0.46
C PRO A 32 -12.05 9.91 -0.28
N LYS A 33 -11.09 10.59 0.36
CA LYS A 33 -10.34 11.66 -0.31
C LYS A 33 -9.41 11.06 -1.39
N PRO A 34 -8.98 11.87 -2.38
CA PRO A 34 -7.95 11.45 -3.32
C PRO A 34 -6.73 10.86 -2.62
N GLY A 35 -6.22 9.75 -3.15
CA GLY A 35 -5.08 9.02 -2.63
C GLY A 35 -5.34 8.22 -1.36
N GLN A 36 -6.58 8.14 -0.84
CA GLN A 36 -6.90 7.35 0.37
C GLN A 36 -7.38 5.93 0.10
N VAL A 37 -7.60 5.55 -1.16
CA VAL A 37 -8.15 4.23 -1.52
C VAL A 37 -7.04 3.31 -2.02
N TRP A 38 -6.97 2.11 -1.46
CA TRP A 38 -5.90 1.14 -1.70
C TRP A 38 -6.47 -0.25 -1.98
N TYR A 39 -5.84 -0.97 -2.90
CA TYR A 39 -6.08 -2.38 -3.16
C TYR A 39 -4.94 -3.21 -2.57
N HIS A 40 -5.26 -4.34 -1.96
CA HIS A 40 -4.28 -5.29 -1.46
C HIS A 40 -4.70 -6.72 -1.79
N SER A 41 -3.74 -7.62 -1.93
CA SER A 41 -3.97 -9.03 -2.23
C SER A 41 -3.19 -9.95 -1.30
N ALA A 42 -3.63 -11.21 -1.21
CA ALA A 42 -2.78 -12.26 -0.67
C ALA A 42 -1.50 -12.35 -1.52
N GLY A 43 -0.33 -12.22 -0.90
CA GLY A 43 0.96 -12.34 -1.60
C GLY A 43 1.60 -11.03 -2.07
N GLY A 44 1.10 -9.86 -1.66
CA GLY A 44 2.00 -8.74 -1.45
C GLY A 44 2.27 -7.82 -2.62
N ILE A 45 1.24 -7.13 -3.09
CA ILE A 45 1.39 -5.71 -3.44
C ILE A 45 0.23 -4.94 -2.82
N ILE A 46 0.49 -3.69 -2.48
CA ILE A 46 -0.54 -2.72 -2.07
C ILE A 46 -0.50 -1.62 -3.11
N VAL A 47 -1.63 -1.37 -3.79
CA VAL A 47 -1.71 -0.46 -4.93
C VAL A 47 -2.63 0.69 -4.58
N ASN A 48 -2.21 1.92 -4.82
CA ASN A 48 -3.11 3.05 -4.71
C ASN A 48 -4.09 3.05 -5.90
N ARG A 49 -5.40 3.09 -5.62
CA ARG A 49 -6.45 2.99 -6.66
C ARG A 49 -6.38 4.13 -7.68
N GLU A 50 -6.03 5.35 -7.24
CA GLU A 50 -6.03 6.53 -8.10
C GLU A 50 -4.86 6.52 -9.07
N THR A 51 -3.67 6.14 -8.61
CA THR A 51 -2.44 6.25 -9.41
C THR A 51 -2.01 4.94 -10.05
N GLY A 52 -2.50 3.79 -9.56
CA GLY A 52 -2.01 2.48 -9.96
C GLY A 52 -0.59 2.17 -9.48
N LEU A 53 0.00 3.02 -8.64
CA LEU A 53 1.35 2.85 -8.11
C LEU A 53 1.36 1.96 -6.86
N CYS A 54 2.43 1.19 -6.68
CA CYS A 54 2.63 0.26 -5.58
C CYS A 54 3.29 0.92 -4.38
N LEU A 55 2.82 0.56 -3.19
CA LEU A 55 3.44 0.90 -1.92
C LEU A 55 4.82 0.25 -1.83
N GLU A 56 5.80 1.09 -1.54
CA GLU A 56 7.20 0.74 -1.44
C GLU A 56 7.75 1.23 -0.10
N SER A 57 8.40 0.31 0.62
CA SER A 57 9.21 0.65 1.78
C SER A 57 10.56 1.20 1.33
N VAL A 58 11.01 2.26 2.00
CA VAL A 58 12.36 2.80 1.78
C VAL A 58 13.10 2.71 3.10
N THR A 59 14.24 2.02 3.09
CA THR A 59 15.17 2.00 4.20
C THR A 59 15.86 3.36 4.27
N SER A 60 15.24 4.29 4.99
CA SER A 60 15.81 5.59 5.31
C SER A 60 15.69 5.85 6.81
N GLU A 61 16.49 6.78 7.33
CA GLU A 61 16.41 7.23 8.73
C GLU A 61 14.99 7.64 9.14
N GLN A 62 14.19 8.13 8.18
CA GLN A 62 12.83 8.58 8.40
C GLN A 62 11.78 7.45 8.35
N LYS A 63 12.18 6.20 8.03
CA LYS A 63 11.29 5.03 7.90
C LYS A 63 10.01 5.34 7.11
N ALA A 64 10.17 6.02 5.98
CA ALA A 64 9.06 6.47 5.15
C ALA A 64 8.59 5.38 4.18
N ALA A 65 7.30 5.42 3.84
CA ALA A 65 6.74 4.67 2.72
C ALA A 65 6.39 5.62 1.58
N TYR A 66 6.56 5.13 0.36
CA TYR A 66 6.26 5.85 -0.88
C TYR A 66 5.38 5.00 -1.77
N VAL A 67 4.80 5.62 -2.80
CA VAL A 67 4.32 4.87 -3.96
C VAL A 67 5.23 5.07 -5.16
N ARG A 68 5.47 3.98 -5.90
CA ARG A 68 6.29 3.92 -7.13
C ARG A 68 5.69 2.97 -8.15
N SER A 69 6.26 2.94 -9.35
CA SER A 69 5.97 1.90 -10.34
C SER A 69 6.07 0.51 -9.71
N CYS A 70 5.10 -0.34 -10.02
CA CYS A 70 5.03 -1.69 -9.49
C CYS A 70 6.12 -2.58 -10.11
N THR A 71 7.10 -2.98 -9.31
CA THR A 71 8.19 -3.87 -9.72
C THR A 71 8.10 -5.25 -9.09
N LYS A 72 7.29 -5.39 -8.02
CA LYS A 72 7.25 -6.60 -7.15
C LYS A 72 8.62 -6.92 -6.53
N GLY A 73 9.51 -5.94 -6.41
CA GLY A 73 10.73 -6.07 -5.64
C GLY A 73 10.41 -6.30 -4.15
N ASP A 74 11.37 -6.86 -3.40
CA ASP A 74 11.16 -7.25 -2.00
C ASP A 74 10.64 -6.10 -1.11
N ASN A 75 11.00 -4.86 -1.44
CA ASN A 75 10.54 -3.66 -0.74
C ASN A 75 9.10 -3.24 -1.06
N GLN A 76 8.44 -3.85 -2.04
CA GLN A 76 7.03 -3.67 -2.40
C GLN A 76 6.16 -4.88 -2.02
N VAL A 77 6.74 -5.91 -1.38
CA VAL A 77 6.03 -7.13 -0.98
C VAL A 77 5.60 -7.08 0.48
N TRP A 78 4.28 -7.10 0.69
CA TRP A 78 3.65 -6.96 2.00
C TRP A 78 2.93 -8.24 2.42
N ARG A 79 3.10 -8.66 3.68
CA ARG A 79 2.41 -9.83 4.24
C ARG A 79 1.40 -9.39 5.29
N PHE A 80 0.12 -9.68 5.03
CA PHE A 80 -0.95 -9.46 6.00
C PHE A 80 -1.23 -10.75 6.76
N GLN A 81 -1.30 -10.67 8.09
CA GLN A 81 -1.66 -11.81 8.93
C GLN A 81 -3.04 -12.37 8.58
N HIS A 82 -3.98 -11.51 8.16
CA HIS A 82 -5.30 -11.91 7.67
C HIS A 82 -5.23 -12.96 6.55
N TYR A 83 -4.21 -12.89 5.68
CA TYR A 83 -4.00 -13.86 4.61
C TYR A 83 -3.14 -15.06 5.02
N ALA A 84 -2.40 -14.96 6.13
CA ALA A 84 -1.56 -16.07 6.63
C ALA A 84 -2.39 -17.19 7.26
N ASN A 85 -3.56 -16.86 7.82
CA ASN A 85 -4.44 -17.79 8.53
C ASN A 85 -5.69 -18.17 7.71
N ALA A 86 -5.63 -18.09 6.38
CA ALA A 86 -6.69 -18.66 5.56
C ALA A 86 -6.79 -20.14 5.93
N ASN A 87 -7.86 -20.53 6.64
CA ASN A 87 -8.14 -21.91 7.00
C ASN A 87 -8.23 -22.74 5.72
N VAL A 88 -7.09 -23.28 5.29
CA VAL A 88 -7.00 -24.28 4.24
C VAL A 88 -7.67 -25.52 4.81
N LYS A 89 -8.98 -25.67 4.59
CA LYS A 89 -9.54 -27.02 4.49
C LYS A 89 -8.86 -27.63 3.28
N ALA A 90 -7.78 -28.37 3.53
CA ALA A 90 -7.23 -29.25 2.53
C ALA A 90 -8.34 -30.27 2.23
N GLU A 91 -9.09 -30.03 1.15
CA GLU A 91 -9.89 -31.08 0.56
C GLU A 91 -8.90 -32.14 0.07
N ARG A 92 -8.74 -33.20 0.85
CA ARG A 92 -8.15 -34.44 0.36
C ARG A 92 -9.05 -34.91 -0.77
N SER A 93 -8.56 -34.80 -2.00
CA SER A 93 -9.14 -35.52 -3.14
C SER A 93 -9.22 -37.00 -2.78
N THR A 94 -10.41 -37.55 -2.90
CA THR A 94 -10.73 -38.97 -2.65
C THR A 94 -10.32 -39.81 -3.85
#